data_AF-A0A9Q3CMQ0-F1
#
_entry.id   AF-A0A9Q3CMQ0-F1
#
_cell.length_a   1.000
_cell.length_b   1.000
_cell.length_c   1.000
_cell.angle_alpha   90.00
_cell.angle_beta   90.00
_cell.angle_gamma   90.00
#
_symmetry.space_group_name_H-M   'P 1'
#
loop_
_entity.id
_entity.type
_entity.pdbx_description
1 polymer ?
#
loop_
_entity_poly.entity_id
_entity_poly.type
_entity_poly.pdbx_seq_one_letter_code
_entity_poly.pdbx_strand_id
1 'polypeptide(L)'
;MQESNHCPYMRHMSEDRNKERVTSTAWWSQWEQELIEYIRTCKNAVELRLTEEFSRKHPVFPVSLVKPYFQTGVDRFPSRNKNPTPKDIVEVEESPGPVKKIIKDRMIRLNGKDQRQHLVRFKSQTEHQDKWLSEDAIPDGKIHLRRFRASKRDENSHQ
;
A
#
# COMPACT_ATOMS: atom_id res chain seq x y z
N MET A 1 13.56 -23.79 -40.85
CA MET A 1 13.02 -22.47 -40.49
C MET A 1 11.61 -22.39 -41.00
N GLN A 2 10.63 -22.35 -40.10
CA GLN A 2 9.26 -21.90 -40.38
C GLN A 2 8.78 -21.22 -39.10
N GLU A 3 8.84 -19.89 -39.10
CA GLU A 3 8.21 -19.04 -38.10
C GLU A 3 6.74 -18.86 -38.46
N SER A 4 5.84 -18.95 -37.48
CA SER A 4 4.65 -18.10 -37.34
C SER A 4 3.86 -18.59 -36.11
N ASN A 5 3.97 -17.89 -34.98
CA ASN A 5 3.12 -16.77 -34.54
C ASN A 5 2.23 -17.20 -33.37
N HIS A 6 2.84 -17.41 -32.20
CA HIS A 6 2.10 -17.31 -30.94
C HIS A 6 1.82 -15.81 -30.70
N CYS A 7 0.57 -15.39 -30.89
CA CYS A 7 0.14 -14.02 -30.60
C CYS A 7 -0.11 -13.88 -29.09
N PRO A 8 0.72 -13.16 -28.30
CA PRO A 8 0.65 -13.22 -26.84
C PRO A 8 -0.35 -12.23 -26.22
N TYR A 9 -1.14 -11.49 -27.02
CA TYR A 9 -1.80 -10.28 -26.51
C TYR A 9 -3.21 -9.96 -27.03
N MET A 10 -3.93 -10.89 -27.66
CA MET A 10 -5.32 -10.64 -28.05
C MET A 10 -6.30 -11.20 -27.03
N ARG A 11 -7.01 -10.29 -26.34
CA ARG A 11 -8.30 -10.55 -25.70
C ARG A 11 -9.22 -11.11 -26.79
N HIS A 12 -9.40 -12.42 -26.87
CA HIS A 12 -10.21 -13.03 -27.92
C HIS A 12 -11.66 -12.58 -27.77
N MET A 13 -12.20 -11.99 -28.84
CA MET A 13 -13.60 -11.60 -28.93
C MET A 13 -14.48 -12.84 -29.20
N SER A 14 -15.81 -12.72 -29.16
CA SER A 14 -16.73 -13.80 -29.56
C SER A 14 -16.48 -14.26 -31.00
N GLU A 15 -16.93 -15.47 -31.36
CA GLU A 15 -16.80 -16.03 -32.72
C GLU A 15 -17.27 -15.02 -33.78
N ASP A 16 -18.43 -14.40 -33.57
CA ASP A 16 -19.02 -13.41 -34.48
C ASP A 16 -18.12 -12.18 -34.69
N ARG A 17 -17.50 -11.67 -33.62
CA ARG A 17 -16.60 -10.51 -33.69
C ARG A 17 -15.26 -10.84 -34.33
N ASN A 18 -14.75 -12.05 -34.10
CA ASN A 18 -13.53 -12.50 -34.80
C ASN A 18 -13.80 -12.66 -36.29
N LYS A 19 -14.96 -13.20 -36.68
CA LYS A 19 -15.39 -13.27 -38.09
C LYS A 19 -15.46 -11.88 -38.71
N GLU A 20 -16.20 -10.96 -38.10
CA GLU A 20 -16.35 -9.57 -38.59
C GLU A 20 -15.00 -8.88 -38.86
N ARG A 21 -14.03 -9.07 -37.95
CA ARG A 21 -12.70 -8.48 -38.09
C ARG A 21 -11.90 -9.11 -39.24
N VAL A 22 -11.95 -10.44 -39.34
CA VAL A 22 -11.16 -11.19 -40.32
C VAL A 22 -11.78 -11.09 -41.72
N THR A 23 -13.10 -10.91 -41.86
CA THR A 23 -13.77 -10.70 -43.17
C THR A 23 -13.16 -9.56 -43.98
N SER A 24 -12.69 -8.49 -43.33
CA SER A 24 -12.09 -7.34 -44.03
C SER A 24 -10.67 -7.58 -44.55
N THR A 25 -10.00 -8.63 -44.06
CA THR A 25 -8.57 -8.91 -44.34
C THR A 25 -8.33 -10.29 -44.93
N ALA A 26 -9.28 -11.21 -44.85
CA ALA A 26 -9.19 -12.54 -45.41
C ALA A 26 -9.44 -12.51 -46.92
N TRP A 27 -8.45 -12.97 -47.68
CA TRP A 27 -8.48 -13.04 -49.14
C TRP A 27 -8.33 -14.49 -49.67
N TRP A 28 -8.18 -15.48 -48.78
CA TRP A 28 -7.98 -16.89 -49.14
C TRP A 28 -9.24 -17.74 -48.89
N SER A 29 -9.38 -18.83 -49.65
CA SER A 29 -10.50 -19.77 -49.48
C SER A 29 -10.37 -20.56 -48.17
N GLN A 30 -11.49 -20.91 -47.53
CA GLN A 30 -11.57 -21.68 -46.26
C GLN A 30 -11.11 -20.94 -44.99
N TRP A 31 -10.82 -19.63 -45.06
CA TRP A 31 -10.43 -18.82 -43.90
C TRP A 31 -11.41 -18.92 -42.70
N GLU A 32 -12.70 -19.11 -42.96
CA GLU A 32 -13.71 -19.27 -41.90
C GLU A 32 -13.54 -20.59 -41.15
N GLN A 33 -13.21 -21.68 -41.85
CA GLN A 33 -12.98 -23.00 -41.25
C GLN A 33 -11.69 -22.99 -40.43
N GLU A 34 -10.63 -22.39 -40.97
CA GLU A 34 -9.36 -22.20 -40.28
C GLU A 34 -9.49 -21.29 -39.05
N LEU A 35 -10.31 -20.23 -39.12
CA LEU A 35 -10.60 -19.36 -37.97
C LEU A 35 -11.39 -20.10 -36.89
N ILE A 36 -12.38 -20.90 -37.28
CA ILE A 36 -13.16 -21.72 -36.35
C ILE A 36 -12.26 -22.79 -35.71
N GLU A 37 -11.40 -23.45 -36.49
CA GLU A 37 -10.41 -24.39 -35.97
C GLU A 37 -9.43 -23.70 -35.02
N TYR A 38 -8.93 -22.51 -35.37
CA TYR A 38 -8.09 -21.69 -34.51
C TYR A 38 -8.78 -21.33 -33.18
N ILE A 39 -10.02 -20.83 -33.22
CA ILE A 39 -10.79 -20.52 -32.01
C ILE A 39 -11.02 -21.77 -31.15
N ARG A 40 -11.32 -22.92 -31.78
CA ARG A 40 -11.60 -24.19 -31.08
C ARG A 40 -10.34 -24.87 -30.54
N THR A 41 -9.19 -24.71 -31.18
CA THR A 41 -7.92 -25.30 -30.77
C THR A 41 -7.16 -24.42 -29.78
N CYS A 42 -7.47 -23.12 -29.72
CA CYS A 42 -6.95 -22.19 -28.71
C CYS A 42 -7.49 -22.51 -27.31
N LYS A 43 -6.72 -23.29 -26.54
CA LYS A 43 -6.93 -23.56 -25.12
C LYS A 43 -6.57 -22.33 -24.29
N ASN A 44 -7.45 -21.32 -24.25
CA ASN A 44 -7.18 -20.04 -23.60
C ASN A 44 -7.76 -19.94 -22.18
N ALA A 45 -8.51 -20.94 -21.74
CA ALA A 45 -9.11 -20.98 -20.42
C ALA A 45 -9.02 -22.37 -19.78
N VAL A 46 -8.98 -22.39 -18.45
CA VAL A 46 -9.00 -23.60 -17.60
C VAL A 46 -10.21 -23.51 -16.69
N GLU A 47 -10.92 -24.63 -16.54
CA GLU A 47 -11.98 -24.80 -15.56
C GLU A 47 -11.41 -25.39 -14.27
N LEU A 48 -11.67 -24.72 -13.15
CA LEU A 48 -11.29 -25.16 -11.81
C LEU A 48 -12.44 -25.90 -11.15
N ARG A 49 -12.14 -27.05 -10.56
CA ARG A 49 -13.04 -27.72 -9.61
C ARG A 49 -12.95 -27.04 -8.26
N LEU A 50 -13.85 -26.10 -8.02
CA LEU A 50 -13.95 -25.35 -6.76
C LEU A 50 -14.73 -26.16 -5.71
N THR A 51 -14.34 -26.04 -4.44
CA THR A 51 -15.12 -26.56 -3.30
C THR A 51 -16.38 -25.73 -3.08
N GLU A 52 -17.34 -26.25 -2.31
CA GLU A 52 -18.65 -25.62 -2.09
C GLU A 52 -18.56 -24.18 -1.56
N GLU A 53 -17.56 -23.91 -0.71
CA GLU A 53 -17.25 -22.57 -0.16
C GLU A 53 -16.96 -21.52 -1.25
N PHE A 54 -16.48 -21.94 -2.42
CA PHE A 54 -16.12 -21.08 -3.55
C PHE A 54 -17.07 -21.22 -4.74
N SER A 55 -18.19 -21.92 -4.59
CA SER A 55 -19.21 -22.15 -5.64
C SER A 55 -19.77 -20.85 -6.26
N ARG A 56 -19.74 -19.75 -5.52
CA ARG A 56 -20.17 -18.41 -6.00
C ARG A 56 -19.15 -17.74 -6.92
N LYS A 57 -17.94 -18.27 -7.08
CA LYS A 57 -16.91 -17.73 -7.97
C LYS A 57 -16.99 -18.43 -9.33
N HIS A 58 -16.66 -17.70 -10.40
CA HIS A 58 -16.65 -18.27 -11.74
C HIS A 58 -15.57 -19.36 -11.83
N PRO A 59 -15.88 -20.60 -12.23
CA PRO A 59 -14.92 -21.69 -12.22
C PRO A 59 -13.93 -21.63 -13.40
N VAL A 60 -14.24 -20.87 -14.46
CA VAL A 60 -13.40 -20.77 -15.65
C VAL A 60 -12.53 -19.51 -15.61
N PHE A 61 -11.22 -19.68 -15.82
CA PHE A 61 -10.22 -18.62 -15.81
C PHE A 61 -9.32 -18.66 -17.06
N PRO A 62 -8.83 -17.50 -17.55
CA PRO A 62 -7.80 -17.47 -18.58
C PRO A 62 -6.52 -18.21 -18.15
N VAL A 63 -5.89 -18.94 -19.07
CA VAL A 63 -4.63 -19.68 -18.82
C VAL A 63 -3.49 -18.75 -18.41
N SER A 64 -3.51 -17.48 -18.85
CA SER A 64 -2.52 -16.46 -18.47
C SER A 64 -2.53 -16.13 -16.98
N LEU A 65 -3.65 -16.39 -16.28
CA LEU A 65 -3.76 -16.19 -14.83
C LEU A 65 -3.33 -17.42 -14.03
N VAL A 66 -3.18 -18.56 -14.68
CA VAL A 66 -2.77 -19.81 -14.03
C VAL A 66 -1.27 -19.81 -13.85
N LYS A 67 -0.83 -19.84 -12.58
CA LYS A 67 0.58 -20.03 -12.24
C LYS A 67 0.80 -21.48 -11.80
N PRO A 68 1.90 -22.14 -12.21
CA PRO A 68 2.24 -23.45 -11.70
C PRO A 68 2.36 -23.41 -10.17
N TYR A 69 1.64 -24.31 -9.50
CA TYR A 69 1.78 -24.49 -8.07
C TYR A 69 3.05 -25.27 -7.77
N PHE A 70 3.84 -24.77 -6.83
CA PHE A 70 5.04 -25.44 -6.34
C PHE A 70 4.88 -25.67 -4.84
N GLN A 71 5.10 -26.91 -4.41
CA GLN A 71 5.15 -27.21 -2.99
C GLN A 71 6.22 -26.35 -2.32
N THR A 72 5.90 -25.87 -1.12
CA THR A 72 6.80 -25.01 -0.36
C THR A 72 7.89 -25.86 0.26
N GLY A 73 8.90 -26.23 -0.53
CA GLY A 73 10.10 -26.93 -0.09
C GLY A 73 11.19 -25.95 0.35
N VAL A 74 11.94 -26.33 1.38
CA VAL A 74 13.12 -25.58 1.89
C VAL A 74 14.18 -25.44 0.80
N ASP A 75 14.29 -26.44 -0.08
CA ASP A 75 15.23 -26.50 -1.20
C ASP A 75 14.99 -25.39 -2.24
N ARG A 76 13.72 -25.08 -2.53
CA ARG A 76 13.36 -24.08 -3.55
C ARG A 76 13.16 -22.68 -3.00
N PHE A 77 12.72 -22.58 -1.74
CA PHE A 77 12.45 -21.29 -1.08
C PHE A 77 13.23 -21.21 0.25
N PRO A 78 14.58 -21.17 0.20
CA PRO A 78 15.42 -21.20 1.40
C PRO A 78 15.18 -20.00 2.31
N SER A 79 14.83 -18.84 1.76
CA SER A 79 14.53 -17.62 2.51
C SER A 79 13.12 -17.57 3.11
N ARG A 80 12.27 -18.60 2.89
CA ARG A 80 10.92 -18.65 3.45
C ARG A 80 10.98 -19.17 4.89
N ASN A 81 11.43 -18.30 5.79
CA ASN A 81 11.38 -18.55 7.23
C ASN A 81 9.94 -18.87 7.65
N LYS A 82 9.75 -20.00 8.33
CA LYS A 82 8.42 -20.59 8.58
C LYS A 82 7.51 -19.78 9.50
N ASN A 83 7.98 -18.69 10.10
CA ASN A 83 7.17 -17.68 10.75
C ASN A 83 8.04 -16.42 10.88
N PRO A 84 7.72 -15.28 10.26
CA PRO A 84 8.23 -14.02 10.77
C PRO A 84 7.62 -13.85 12.15
N THR A 85 8.45 -13.89 13.21
CA THR A 85 8.03 -13.42 14.53
C THR A 85 7.48 -12.02 14.34
N PRO A 86 6.26 -11.70 14.81
CA PRO A 86 5.78 -10.33 14.84
C PRO A 86 6.88 -9.50 15.51
N LYS A 87 7.42 -8.51 14.79
CA LYS A 87 8.34 -7.58 15.42
C LYS A 87 7.53 -6.79 16.43
N ASP A 88 7.90 -6.86 17.69
CA ASP A 88 7.34 -5.95 18.69
C ASP A 88 7.56 -4.52 18.20
N ILE A 89 6.51 -3.70 18.25
CA ILE A 89 6.60 -2.28 17.95
C ILE A 89 7.41 -1.67 19.10
N VAL A 90 8.72 -1.57 18.92
CA VAL A 90 9.58 -0.81 19.83
C VAL A 90 9.17 0.65 19.65
N GLU A 91 8.51 1.20 20.67
CA GLU A 91 8.32 2.63 20.79
C GLU A 91 9.73 3.22 20.88
N VAL A 92 10.23 3.78 19.78
CA VAL A 92 11.52 4.43 19.77
C VAL A 92 11.37 5.63 20.71
N GLU A 93 11.94 5.53 21.91
CA GLU A 93 12.14 6.66 22.80
C GLU A 93 13.09 7.62 22.10
N GLU A 94 12.55 8.43 21.17
CA GLU A 94 13.27 9.53 20.55
C GLU A 94 13.65 10.48 21.68
N SER A 95 14.93 10.46 22.06
CA SER A 95 15.48 11.44 22.98
C SER A 95 15.09 12.83 22.47
N PRO A 96 14.35 13.64 23.26
CA PRO A 96 13.84 14.91 22.78
C PRO A 96 15.02 15.79 22.36
N GLY A 97 15.06 16.16 21.09
CA GLY A 97 16.11 17.02 20.55
C GLY A 97 16.16 18.39 21.22
N PRO A 98 17.15 19.23 20.90
CA PRO A 98 17.27 20.56 21.49
C PRO A 98 16.06 21.44 21.13
N VAL A 99 15.46 22.05 22.15
CA VAL A 99 14.26 22.89 22.02
C VAL A 99 14.61 24.23 21.37
N LYS A 100 13.79 24.67 20.42
CA LYS A 100 13.87 25.99 19.78
C LYS A 100 13.04 27.00 20.56
N LYS A 101 11.73 26.75 20.68
CA LYS A 101 10.77 27.64 21.36
C LYS A 101 9.50 26.91 21.79
N ILE A 102 8.80 27.49 22.76
CA ILE A 102 7.43 27.12 23.13
C ILE A 102 6.48 28.04 22.38
N ILE A 103 5.44 27.47 21.77
CA ILE A 103 4.49 28.21 20.93
C ILE A 103 3.19 28.48 21.67
N LYS A 104 2.64 27.44 22.31
CA LYS A 104 1.32 27.49 22.94
C LYS A 104 1.33 26.72 24.24
N ASP A 105 0.32 27.00 25.05
CA ASP A 105 0.02 26.31 26.29
C ASP A 105 -1.44 25.85 26.27
N ARG A 106 -1.70 24.70 26.88
CA ARG A 106 -3.05 24.17 27.10
C ARG A 106 -3.13 23.50 28.47
N MET A 107 -4.35 23.40 28.99
CA MET A 107 -4.65 22.63 30.20
C MET A 107 -5.49 21.43 29.80
N ILE A 108 -5.08 20.24 30.22
CA ILE A 108 -5.80 18.99 29.94
C ILE A 108 -6.01 18.20 31.22
N ARG A 109 -7.10 17.44 31.29
CA ARG A 109 -7.38 16.56 32.41
C ARG A 109 -6.96 15.13 32.05
N LEU A 110 -5.86 14.66 32.63
CA LEU A 110 -5.35 13.30 32.47
C LEU A 110 -5.43 12.58 33.82
N ASN A 111 -6.01 11.38 33.85
CA ASN A 111 -6.18 10.58 35.07
C ASN A 111 -6.83 11.37 36.23
N GLY A 112 -7.81 12.21 35.89
CA GLY A 112 -8.55 13.05 36.85
C GLY A 112 -7.80 14.28 37.36
N LYS A 113 -6.51 14.45 37.02
CA LYS A 113 -5.68 15.60 37.40
C LYS A 113 -5.55 16.58 36.23
N ASP A 114 -5.62 17.87 36.55
CA ASP A 114 -5.38 18.92 35.57
C ASP A 114 -3.87 19.12 35.40
N GLN A 115 -3.39 18.93 34.17
CA GLN A 115 -1.99 19.06 33.81
C GLN A 115 -1.84 20.12 32.71
N ARG A 116 -0.90 21.05 32.91
CA ARG A 116 -0.52 22.03 31.89
C ARG A 116 0.47 21.39 30.93
N GLN A 117 0.21 21.54 29.64
CA GLN A 117 1.11 21.14 28.56
C GLN A 117 1.50 22.34 27.72
N HIS A 118 2.70 22.25 27.14
CA HIS A 118 3.28 23.26 26.28
C HIS A 118 3.59 22.64 24.92
N LEU A 119 3.25 23.35 23.85
CA LEU A 119 3.57 22.96 22.48
C LEU A 119 5.00 23.39 22.17
N VAL A 120 5.89 22.41 22.03
CA VAL A 120 7.32 22.61 21.89
C VAL A 120 7.75 22.41 20.45
N ARG A 121 8.49 23.38 19.91
CA ARG A 121 9.17 23.29 18.62
C ARG A 121 10.64 22.99 18.80
N PHE A 122 11.14 21.96 18.13
CA PHE A 122 12.54 21.55 18.17
C PHE A 122 13.38 22.25 17.10
N LYS A 123 14.70 22.38 17.31
CA LYS A 123 15.59 23.14 16.40
C LYS A 123 15.77 22.50 15.02
N SER A 124 15.74 21.18 14.95
CA SER A 124 16.00 20.39 13.73
C SER A 124 14.72 19.87 13.05
N GLN A 125 13.55 20.22 13.58
CA GLN A 125 12.26 19.63 13.17
C GLN A 125 11.32 20.68 12.55
N THR A 126 10.45 20.22 11.64
CA THR A 126 9.41 21.05 10.98
C THR A 126 8.17 21.16 11.86
N GLU A 127 7.26 22.09 11.52
CA GLU A 127 6.06 22.37 12.33
C GLU A 127 5.16 21.15 12.59
N HIS A 128 5.20 20.16 11.69
CA HIS A 128 4.44 18.91 11.81
C HIS A 128 4.95 17.99 12.93
N GLN A 129 6.14 18.24 13.46
CA GLN A 129 6.76 17.46 14.52
C GLN A 129 6.71 18.17 15.87
N ASP A 130 5.96 19.28 15.98
CA ASP A 130 5.74 19.97 17.26
C ASP A 130 4.96 19.04 18.22
N LYS A 131 5.52 18.78 19.40
CA LYS A 131 4.93 17.86 20.40
C LYS A 131 4.42 18.63 21.63
N TRP A 132 3.31 18.16 22.21
CA TRP A 132 2.80 18.66 23.49
C TRP A 132 3.50 17.95 24.64
N LEU A 133 4.25 18.70 25.45
CA LEU A 133 5.03 18.17 26.58
C LEU A 133 4.60 18.83 27.89
N SER A 134 4.72 18.08 28.99
CA SER A 134 4.59 18.62 30.36
C SER A 134 5.81 19.45 30.73
N GLU A 135 5.70 20.31 31.76
CA GLU A 135 6.82 21.16 32.22
C GLU A 135 8.09 20.37 32.54
N ASP A 136 7.96 19.16 33.09
CA ASP A 136 9.08 18.29 33.47
C ASP A 136 9.73 17.56 32.29
N ALA A 137 8.99 17.36 31.20
CA ALA A 137 9.45 16.60 30.03
C ALA A 137 10.20 17.46 29.00
N ILE A 138 10.33 18.77 29.24
CA ILE A 138 10.95 19.72 28.31
C ILE A 138 12.43 19.88 28.64
N PRO A 139 13.37 19.56 27.72
CA PRO A 139 14.78 19.87 27.88
C PRO A 139 14.99 21.37 28.08
N ASP A 140 15.77 21.75 29.11
CA ASP A 140 16.01 23.14 29.50
C ASP A 140 14.72 23.97 29.71
N GLY A 141 13.63 23.31 30.12
CA GLY A 141 12.28 23.88 30.18
C GLY A 141 12.17 25.22 30.91
N LYS A 142 12.90 25.41 32.02
CA LYS A 142 12.89 26.67 32.80
C LYS A 142 13.26 27.90 31.96
N ILE A 143 14.25 27.78 31.08
CA ILE A 143 14.73 28.88 30.23
C ILE A 143 13.65 29.21 29.19
N HIS A 144 13.13 28.19 28.52
CA HIS A 144 12.13 28.35 27.47
C HIS A 144 10.78 28.84 28.00
N LEU A 145 10.36 28.37 29.17
CA LEU A 145 9.13 28.81 29.83
C LEU A 145 9.23 30.25 30.32
N ARG A 146 10.39 30.66 30.85
CA ARG A 146 10.60 32.07 31.22
C ARG A 146 10.45 33.00 30.02
N ARG A 147 11.07 32.65 28.89
CA ARG A 147 10.95 33.43 27.63
C ARG A 147 9.52 33.48 27.12
N PHE A 148 8.82 32.34 27.12
CA PHE A 148 7.42 32.26 26.70
C PHE A 148 6.47 33.09 27.59
N ARG A 149 6.68 33.05 28.92
CA ARG A 149 5.91 33.88 29.86
C ARG A 149 6.17 35.37 29.67
N ALA A 150 7.38 35.77 29.26
CA ALA A 150 7.70 37.16 28.92
C ALA A 150 6.98 37.58 27.63
N SER A 151 7.11 36.81 26.54
CA SER A 151 6.48 37.13 25.26
C SER A 151 4.95 37.22 25.35
N LYS A 152 4.31 36.33 26.12
CA LYS A 152 2.86 36.39 26.39
C LYS A 152 2.43 37.69 27.06
N ARG A 153 3.24 38.29 27.93
CA ARG A 153 2.92 39.58 28.57
C ARG A 153 3.02 40.72 27.58
N ASP A 154 4.04 40.69 26.74
CA ASP A 154 4.27 41.72 25.72
C ASP A 154 3.12 41.72 24.69
N GLU A 155 2.70 40.54 24.23
CA GLU A 155 1.52 40.38 23.34
C GLU A 155 0.23 40.91 23.97
N ASN A 156 0.03 40.65 25.26
CA ASN A 156 -1.18 41.08 25.97
C ASN A 156 -1.17 42.56 26.37
N SER A 157 -0.03 43.25 26.26
CA SER A 157 0.12 44.69 26.52
C SER A 157 -0.14 45.57 25.28
N HIS A 158 -0.16 44.97 24.09
CA HIS A 158 -0.39 45.64 22.81
C HIS A 158 -1.80 45.39 22.24
N GLN A 159 -2.71 44.81 23.04
CA GLN A 159 -4.14 44.67 22.74
C GLN A 159 -4.95 45.59 23.65
#